data_AF-A0A9W8IUB3-F1
#
_entry.id   AF-A0A9W8IUB3-F1
#
_cell.length_a   1.000
_cell.length_b   1.000
_cell.length_c   1.000
_cell.angle_alpha   90.00
_cell.angle_beta   90.00
_cell.angle_gamma   90.00
#
_symmetry.space_group_name_H-M   'P 1'
#
loop_
_entity.id
_entity.type
_entity.pdbx_description
1 polymer ?
#
loop_
_entity_poly.entity_id
_entity_poly.type
_entity_poly.pdbx_seq_one_letter_code
_entity_poly.pdbx_strand_id
1 'polypeptide(L)'
;MMYHLSGWRKGAFATQAEALCEAMNEAFAAGDVKTLNTMCFPSMAGNLKNDIKRRNATLDWRKVRSVTPPKIVQVTCGRVSTDLTVGQVIVRIDQEQIVTPATRSSASRSSPKPVRVTEYIVLQRLINDPASPWRIFCKIGVPKWDPAFQK
;
A
#
# COMPACT_ATOMS: atom_id res chain seq x y z
N MET A 1 5.03 27.11 10.79
CA MET A 1 3.64 26.69 11.03
C MET A 1 3.65 25.22 11.40
N MET A 2 3.22 24.86 12.61
CA MET A 2 3.21 23.48 13.10
C MET A 2 1.80 22.91 12.91
N TYR A 3 1.65 21.91 12.06
CA TYR A 3 0.36 21.25 11.83
C TYR A 3 0.18 20.12 12.84
N HIS A 4 -0.91 20.16 13.60
CA HIS A 4 -1.21 19.17 14.63
C HIS A 4 -2.32 18.23 14.14
N LEU A 5 -2.00 16.94 13.99
CA LEU A 5 -2.99 15.90 13.70
C LEU A 5 -3.54 15.35 15.02
N SER A 6 -4.68 15.87 15.46
CA SER A 6 -5.33 15.39 16.69
C SER A 6 -5.55 13.87 16.64
N GLY A 7 -5.17 13.17 17.72
CA GLY A 7 -5.35 11.71 17.85
C GLY A 7 -4.36 10.85 17.06
N TRP A 8 -3.40 11.43 16.32
CA TRP A 8 -2.44 10.65 15.54
C TRP A 8 -1.39 9.97 16.43
N ARG A 9 -1.39 8.63 16.43
CA ARG A 9 -0.43 7.80 17.17
C ARG A 9 0.45 7.03 16.20
N LYS A 10 1.78 7.24 16.25
CA LYS A 10 2.76 6.66 15.32
C LYS A 10 2.63 5.14 15.15
N GLY A 11 2.58 4.37 16.24
CA GLY A 11 2.47 2.91 16.18
C GLY A 11 1.14 2.41 15.61
N ALA A 12 0.03 3.04 16.03
CA ALA A 12 -1.29 2.71 15.50
C ALA A 12 -1.38 3.04 14.01
N PHE A 13 -0.80 4.16 13.57
CA PHE A 13 -0.77 4.57 12.18
C PHE A 13 0.01 3.58 11.30
N ALA A 14 1.17 3.09 11.74
CA ALA A 14 1.94 2.11 10.97
C ALA A 14 1.14 0.80 10.75
N THR A 15 0.41 0.35 11.78
CA THR A 15 -0.45 -0.83 11.70
C THR A 15 -1.65 -0.60 10.76
N GLN A 16 -2.29 0.58 10.84
CA GLN A 16 -3.38 0.95 9.93
C GLN A 16 -2.91 1.07 8.48
N ALA A 17 -1.70 1.59 8.26
CA ALA A 17 -1.08 1.70 6.96
C ALA A 17 -0.79 0.32 6.36
N GLU A 18 -0.31 -0.63 7.18
CA GLU A 18 -0.16 -2.03 6.77
C GLU A 18 -1.50 -2.62 6.34
N ALA A 19 -2.54 -2.51 7.19
CA ALA A 19 -3.87 -3.01 6.88
C ALA A 19 -4.48 -2.39 5.60
N LEU A 20 -4.25 -1.09 5.36
CA LEU A 20 -4.69 -0.42 4.13
C LEU A 20 -3.97 -0.97 2.89
N CYS A 21 -2.68 -1.29 3.00
CA CYS A 21 -1.93 -1.94 1.93
C CYS A 21 -2.47 -3.34 1.62
N GLU A 22 -2.77 -4.12 2.66
CA GLU A 22 -3.32 -5.47 2.53
C GLU A 22 -4.69 -5.44 1.84
N ALA A 23 -5.59 -4.55 2.28
CA ALA A 23 -6.90 -4.36 1.66
C ALA A 23 -6.78 -3.90 0.19
N MET A 24 -5.81 -3.04 -0.11
CA MET A 24 -5.53 -2.62 -1.49
C MET A 24 -5.01 -3.78 -2.35
N ASN A 25 -4.12 -4.62 -1.81
CA ASN A 25 -3.59 -5.79 -2.52
C ASN A 25 -4.69 -6.83 -2.81
N GLU A 26 -5.58 -7.08 -1.84
CA GLU A 26 -6.73 -7.95 -1.99
C GLU A 26 -7.71 -7.40 -3.05
N ALA A 27 -8.06 -6.12 -2.99
CA ALA A 27 -8.90 -5.47 -4.00
C ALA A 27 -8.28 -5.53 -5.40
N PHE A 28 -6.96 -5.31 -5.51
CA PHE A 28 -6.24 -5.45 -6.76
C PHE A 28 -6.30 -6.89 -7.29
N ALA A 29 -6.06 -7.89 -6.44
CA ALA A 29 -6.12 -9.30 -6.82
C ALA A 29 -7.51 -9.68 -7.33
N ALA A 30 -8.56 -9.32 -6.59
CA ALA A 30 -9.96 -9.54 -6.95
C ALA A 30 -10.42 -8.74 -8.19
N GLY A 31 -9.73 -7.65 -8.54
CA GLY A 31 -10.14 -6.75 -9.61
C GLY A 31 -11.21 -5.72 -9.19
N ASP A 32 -11.35 -5.47 -7.89
CA ASP A 32 -12.31 -4.52 -7.33
C ASP A 32 -11.82 -3.07 -7.47
N VAL A 33 -12.05 -2.51 -8.65
CA VAL A 33 -11.71 -1.12 -8.98
C VAL A 33 -12.47 -0.11 -8.10
N LYS A 34 -13.67 -0.46 -7.61
CA LYS A 34 -14.47 0.44 -6.78
C LYS A 34 -13.78 0.68 -5.45
N THR A 35 -13.35 -0.40 -4.79
CA THR A 35 -12.59 -0.31 -3.54
C THR A 35 -11.26 0.41 -3.73
N LEU A 36 -10.53 0.12 -4.82
CA LEU A 36 -9.27 0.83 -5.13
C LEU A 36 -9.45 2.35 -5.26
N ASN A 37 -10.53 2.83 -5.87
CA ASN A 37 -10.81 4.27 -5.99
C ASN A 37 -11.05 4.96 -4.64
N THR A 38 -11.43 4.22 -3.60
CA THR A 38 -11.63 4.78 -2.25
C THR A 38 -10.34 4.84 -1.44
N MET A 39 -9.44 3.87 -1.63
CA MET A 39 -8.21 3.68 -0.84
C MET A 39 -6.99 4.36 -1.46
N CYS A 40 -6.94 4.48 -2.79
CA CYS A 40 -5.80 5.01 -3.52
C CYS A 40 -6.05 6.44 -4.02
N PHE A 41 -4.95 7.16 -4.30
CA PHE A 41 -5.02 8.36 -5.10
C PHE A 41 -5.45 8.04 -6.55
N PRO A 42 -6.11 8.97 -7.26
CA PRO A 42 -6.62 8.73 -8.61
C PRO A 42 -5.55 8.25 -9.60
N SER A 43 -4.32 8.76 -9.50
CA SER A 43 -3.19 8.33 -10.33
C SER A 43 -2.84 6.86 -10.11
N MET A 44 -2.71 6.44 -8.85
CA MET A 44 -2.43 5.05 -8.47
C MET A 44 -3.59 4.13 -8.87
N ALA A 45 -4.83 4.50 -8.56
CA ALA A 45 -6.01 3.72 -8.92
C ALA A 45 -6.14 3.54 -10.45
N GLY A 46 -5.83 4.58 -11.23
CA GLY A 46 -5.79 4.53 -12.69
C GLY A 46 -4.77 3.52 -13.22
N ASN A 47 -3.57 3.50 -12.65
CA ASN A 47 -2.52 2.54 -13.02
C ASN A 47 -2.95 1.11 -12.67
N LEU A 48 -3.41 0.87 -11.45
CA LEU A 48 -3.89 -0.45 -11.01
C LEU A 48 -5.05 -0.96 -11.87
N LYS A 49 -5.99 -0.08 -12.24
CA LYS A 49 -7.09 -0.42 -13.16
C LYS A 49 -6.55 -0.86 -14.53
N ASN A 50 -5.52 -0.21 -15.05
CA ASN A 50 -4.93 -0.59 -16.32
C ASN A 50 -4.20 -1.94 -16.22
N ASP A 51 -3.52 -2.21 -15.11
CA ASP A 51 -2.86 -3.50 -14.86
C ASP A 51 -3.90 -4.62 -14.74
N ILE A 52 -5.02 -4.39 -14.05
CA ILE A 52 -6.16 -5.32 -13.98
C ILE A 52 -6.74 -5.62 -15.38
N LYS A 53 -6.78 -4.64 -16.29
CA LYS A 53 -7.25 -4.86 -17.66
C LYS A 53 -6.26 -5.66 -18.51
N ARG A 54 -4.96 -5.54 -18.24
CA ARG A 54 -3.89 -6.18 -19.03
C ARG A 54 -3.54 -7.58 -18.55
N ARG A 55 -3.86 -7.94 -17.30
CA ARG A 55 -3.52 -9.25 -16.74
C ARG A 55 -4.35 -10.37 -17.39
N ASN A 56 -3.74 -11.55 -17.49
CA ASN A 56 -4.35 -12.72 -18.13
C ASN A 56 -5.30 -13.52 -17.22
N ALA A 57 -5.32 -13.22 -15.92
CA ALA A 57 -6.15 -13.93 -14.96
C ALA A 57 -6.45 -13.06 -13.74
N THR A 58 -7.61 -13.30 -13.12
CA THR A 58 -7.89 -12.82 -11.77
C THR A 58 -6.98 -13.54 -10.78
N LEU A 59 -6.52 -12.81 -9.78
CA LEU A 59 -5.60 -13.32 -8.77
C LEU A 59 -6.33 -13.49 -7.44
N ASP A 60 -5.81 -14.38 -6.64
CA ASP A 60 -6.05 -14.48 -5.21
C ASP A 60 -4.76 -14.09 -4.50
N TRP A 61 -4.84 -13.12 -3.59
CA TRP A 61 -3.72 -12.62 -2.81
C TRP A 61 -4.03 -12.84 -1.33
N ARG A 62 -3.03 -13.31 -0.59
CA ARG A 62 -3.12 -13.36 0.87
C ARG A 62 -1.79 -13.06 1.54
N LYS A 63 -1.87 -12.38 2.68
CA LYS A 63 -0.78 -12.30 3.64
C LYS A 63 -0.62 -13.64 4.36
N VAL A 64 0.62 -14.08 4.51
CA VAL A 64 1.01 -15.23 5.35
C VAL A 64 1.39 -14.72 6.74
N ARG A 65 2.32 -13.78 6.83
CA ARG A 65 2.74 -13.15 8.09
C ARG A 65 3.52 -11.85 7.84
N SER A 66 3.59 -10.98 8.84
CA SER A 66 4.57 -9.88 8.86
C SER A 66 5.94 -10.45 9.28
N VAL A 67 6.97 -10.20 8.50
CA VAL A 67 8.36 -10.61 8.81
C VAL A 67 8.98 -9.64 9.81
N THR A 68 8.69 -8.35 9.66
CA THR A 68 9.01 -7.32 10.67
C THR A 68 7.80 -6.41 10.86
N PRO A 69 7.63 -5.78 12.04
CA PRO A 69 6.55 -4.82 12.24
C PRO A 69 6.62 -3.65 11.24
N PRO A 70 5.47 -3.12 10.76
CA PRO A 70 5.48 -1.97 9.87
C PRO A 70 6.13 -0.76 10.55
N LYS A 71 6.95 -0.03 9.79
CA LYS A 71 7.75 1.08 10.34
C LYS A 71 7.54 2.35 9.54
N ILE A 72 7.21 3.44 10.24
CA ILE A 72 7.26 4.79 9.64
C ILE A 72 8.72 5.13 9.37
N VAL A 73 9.05 5.36 8.11
CA VAL A 73 10.40 5.70 7.63
C VAL A 73 10.57 7.20 7.60
N GLN A 74 9.56 7.91 7.09
CA GLN A 74 9.63 9.35 6.90
C GLN A 74 8.24 9.96 7.03
N VAL A 75 8.18 11.16 7.59
CA VAL A 75 7.00 12.01 7.64
C VAL A 75 7.39 13.36 7.08
N THR A 76 6.69 13.83 6.06
CA THR A 76 6.92 15.13 5.43
C THR A 76 5.62 15.89 5.27
N CYS A 77 5.72 17.22 5.29
CA CYS A 77 4.62 18.12 4.98
C CYS A 77 5.13 19.15 3.98
N GLY A 78 4.32 19.46 2.98
CA GLY A 78 4.68 20.40 1.92
C GLY A 78 3.48 21.25 1.52
N ARG A 79 3.73 22.55 1.33
CA ARG A 79 2.74 23.47 0.75
C ARG A 79 2.83 23.38 -0.77
N VAL A 80 1.77 22.92 -1.41
CA VAL A 80 1.66 22.79 -2.87
C VAL A 80 1.14 24.09 -3.48
N SER A 81 0.21 24.76 -2.80
CA SER A 81 -0.29 26.09 -3.17
C SER A 81 -0.70 26.85 -1.91
N THR A 82 -1.23 28.07 -2.06
CA THR A 82 -1.65 28.90 -0.93
C THR A 82 -2.63 28.16 0.00
N ASP A 83 -3.58 27.42 -0.58
CA ASP A 83 -4.65 26.75 0.17
C ASP A 83 -4.53 25.23 0.11
N LEU A 84 -3.35 24.71 -0.26
CA LEU A 84 -3.14 23.27 -0.39
C LEU A 84 -1.86 22.86 0.33
N THR A 85 -2.03 22.28 1.50
CA THR A 85 -0.93 21.68 2.27
C THR A 85 -1.12 20.18 2.34
N VAL A 86 -0.10 19.45 1.96
CA VAL A 86 -0.12 17.99 1.83
C VAL A 86 0.81 17.38 2.87
N GLY A 87 0.32 16.33 3.53
CA GLY A 87 1.11 15.49 4.41
C GLY A 87 1.38 14.16 3.73
N GLN A 88 2.63 13.70 3.79
CA GLN A 88 3.03 12.40 3.32
C GLN A 88 3.69 11.60 4.43
N VAL A 89 3.38 10.31 4.49
CA VAL A 89 4.01 9.35 5.40
C VAL A 89 4.46 8.16 4.60
N ILE A 90 5.75 7.83 4.71
CA ILE A 90 6.34 6.64 4.10
C ILE A 90 6.38 5.55 5.16
N VAL A 91 5.78 4.39 4.85
CA VAL A 91 5.76 3.22 5.72
C VAL A 91 6.42 2.05 5.01
N ARG A 92 7.41 1.44 5.68
CA ARG A 92 8.02 0.17 5.25
C ARG A 92 7.16 -0.98 5.76
N ILE A 93 6.81 -1.89 4.86
CA ILE A 93 6.06 -3.12 5.11
C ILE A 93 6.94 -4.28 4.64
N ASP A 94 7.06 -5.33 5.46
CA ASP A 94 7.89 -6.50 5.16
C ASP A 94 7.13 -7.76 5.58
N GLN A 95 6.67 -8.51 4.59
CA GLN A 95 5.69 -9.56 4.75
C GLN A 95 6.04 -10.77 3.89
N GLU A 96 5.57 -11.94 4.30
CA GLU A 96 5.42 -13.08 3.40
C GLU A 96 4.02 -13.09 2.82
N GLN A 97 3.92 -13.21 1.51
CA GLN A 97 2.68 -13.13 0.75
C GLN A 97 2.57 -14.31 -0.22
N ILE A 98 1.35 -14.66 -0.61
CA ILE A 98 1.05 -15.65 -1.63
C ILE A 98 0.14 -15.00 -2.67
N VAL A 99 0.48 -15.19 -3.95
CA VAL A 99 -0.32 -14.75 -5.09
C VAL A 99 -0.54 -15.91 -6.05
N THR A 100 -1.80 -16.16 -6.41
CA THR A 100 -2.17 -17.34 -7.18
C THR A 100 -3.30 -17.00 -8.15
N PRO A 101 -3.44 -17.68 -9.30
CA PRO A 101 -4.64 -17.50 -10.13
C PRO A 101 -5.89 -17.93 -9.36
N ALA A 102 -6.95 -17.13 -9.42
CA ALA A 102 -8.22 -17.41 -8.74
C ALA A 102 -8.86 -18.71 -9.26
N THR A 103 -8.79 -18.92 -10.57
CA THR A 103 -9.18 -20.19 -11.20
C THR A 103 -7.95 -21.06 -11.38
N ARG A 104 -7.75 -22.02 -10.47
CA ARG A 104 -6.73 -23.06 -10.63
C ARG A 104 -7.29 -24.22 -11.45
N SER A 105 -6.55 -24.68 -12.45
CA SER A 105 -6.77 -26.02 -13.00
C SER A 105 -6.32 -27.06 -11.96
N SER A 106 -7.02 -28.19 -11.90
CA SER A 106 -6.71 -29.32 -11.01
C SER A 106 -5.32 -29.95 -11.22
N ALA A 107 -4.60 -29.52 -12.27
CA ALA A 107 -3.25 -29.97 -12.61
C ALA A 107 -2.13 -29.30 -11.79
N SER A 108 -2.41 -28.21 -11.06
CA SER A 108 -1.42 -27.55 -10.19
C SER A 108 -1.39 -28.22 -8.81
N ARG A 109 -0.63 -29.33 -8.68
CA ARG A 109 -0.55 -30.15 -7.45
C ARG A 109 0.40 -29.59 -6.38
N SER A 110 1.11 -28.49 -6.63
CA SER A 110 2.02 -27.88 -5.64
C SER A 110 1.35 -26.74 -4.88
N SER A 111 1.43 -26.79 -3.55
CA SER A 111 1.01 -25.68 -2.70
C SER A 111 1.85 -24.44 -3.03
N PRO A 112 1.23 -23.26 -3.24
CA PRO A 112 1.96 -22.04 -3.54
C PRO A 112 2.90 -21.70 -2.38
N LYS A 113 4.18 -21.45 -2.69
CA LYS A 113 5.17 -21.07 -1.68
C LYS A 113 5.03 -19.58 -1.34
N PRO A 114 5.09 -19.21 -0.04
CA PRO A 114 5.19 -17.81 0.35
C PRO A 114 6.43 -17.14 -0.25
N VAL A 115 6.27 -15.89 -0.67
CA VAL A 115 7.35 -15.01 -1.13
C VAL A 115 7.47 -13.86 -0.15
N ARG A 116 8.70 -13.57 0.31
CA ARG A 116 8.97 -12.39 1.12
C ARG A 116 9.00 -11.16 0.23
N VAL A 117 8.24 -10.14 0.60
CA VAL A 117 8.15 -8.86 -0.08
C VAL A 117 8.41 -7.75 0.93
N THR A 118 9.39 -6.90 0.62
CA THR A 118 9.58 -5.62 1.31
C THR A 118 9.12 -4.50 0.39
N GLU A 119 8.19 -3.68 0.85
CA GLU A 119 7.61 -2.59 0.08
C GLU A 119 7.48 -1.32 0.90
N TYR A 120 7.54 -0.17 0.21
CA TYR A 120 7.41 1.14 0.81
C TYR A 120 6.16 1.80 0.26
N ILE A 121 5.17 2.03 1.12
CA ILE A 121 3.96 2.74 0.71
C ILE A 121 4.07 4.20 1.12
N VAL A 122 3.62 5.09 0.23
CA VAL A 122 3.46 6.51 0.52
C VAL A 122 1.99 6.75 0.75
N LEU A 123 1.62 7.16 1.96
CA LEU A 123 0.28 7.64 2.26
C LEU A 123 0.27 9.16 2.16
N GLN A 124 -0.83 9.71 1.66
CA GLN A 124 -1.01 11.14 1.50
C GLN A 124 -2.39 11.58 1.99
N ARG A 125 -2.47 12.77 2.59
CA ARG A 125 -3.72 13.49 2.86
C ARG A 125 -3.55 15.00 2.70
N LEU A 126 -4.66 15.71 2.61
CA LEU A 126 -4.68 17.15 2.81
C LEU A 126 -4.65 17.43 4.31
N ILE A 127 -3.73 18.30 4.73
CA ILE A 127 -3.53 18.65 6.14
C ILE A 127 -4.55 19.70 6.60
N ASN A 128 -4.90 20.63 5.71
CA ASN A 128 -5.83 21.71 5.98
C ASN A 128 -7.31 21.30 5.88
N ASP A 129 -7.60 20.09 5.40
CA ASP A 129 -8.93 19.50 5.39
C ASP A 129 -8.98 18.36 6.42
N PRO A 130 -9.67 18.54 7.58
CA PRO A 130 -9.82 17.51 8.60
C PRO A 130 -10.48 16.23 8.09
N ALA A 131 -11.42 16.34 7.14
CA ALA A 131 -12.16 15.21 6.58
C ALA A 131 -11.34 14.41 5.55
N SER A 132 -10.21 14.94 5.09
CA SER A 132 -9.33 14.27 4.13
C SER A 132 -8.78 12.96 4.72
N PRO A 133 -9.12 11.79 4.13
CA PRO A 133 -8.59 10.53 4.60
C PRO A 133 -7.13 10.34 4.17
N TRP A 134 -6.41 9.48 4.88
CA TRP A 134 -5.15 8.97 4.38
C TRP A 134 -5.42 7.98 3.24
N ARG A 135 -4.80 8.22 2.09
CA ARG A 135 -4.89 7.33 0.92
C ARG A 135 -3.51 6.93 0.44
N ILE A 136 -3.41 5.76 -0.18
CA ILE A 136 -2.16 5.30 -0.80
C ILE A 136 -1.90 6.16 -2.04
N PHE A 137 -0.85 6.97 -1.97
CA PHE A 137 -0.40 7.81 -3.07
C PHE A 137 0.36 7.01 -4.11
N CYS A 138 1.32 6.20 -3.67
CA CYS A 138 2.07 5.28 -4.52
C CYS A 138 2.76 4.19 -3.69
N LYS A 139 3.35 3.22 -4.39
CA LYS A 139 4.35 2.30 -3.86
C LYS A 139 5.72 2.65 -4.43
N ILE A 140 6.75 2.57 -3.60
CA ILE A 140 8.14 2.76 -3.98
C ILE A 140 8.83 1.39 -3.88
N GLY A 141 9.66 1.06 -4.87
CA GLY A 141 10.53 -0.11 -4.80
C GLY A 141 11.48 -0.04 -3.61
N VAL A 142 12.10 -1.17 -3.26
CA VAL A 142 13.10 -1.22 -2.18
C VAL A 142 14.21 -0.20 -2.47
N PRO A 143 14.40 0.82 -1.62
CA PRO A 143 15.42 1.84 -1.85
C PRO A 143 16.83 1.25 -1.76
N LYS A 144 17.80 1.83 -2.48
CA LYS A 144 19.21 1.39 -2.48
C LYS A 144 19.87 1.31 -1.09
N TRP A 145 19.34 2.05 -0.12
CA TRP A 145 19.85 2.09 1.25
C TRP A 145 19.22 1.03 2.16
N ASP A 146 18.10 0.38 1.80
CA ASP A 146 17.51 -0.68 2.60
C ASP A 146 18.40 -1.94 2.48
N PRO A 147 18.82 -2.59 3.59
CA PRO A 147 19.53 -3.87 3.55
C PRO A 147 18.83 -4.95 2.72
N ALA A 148 17.52 -4.88 2.52
CA ALA A 148 16.76 -5.77 1.65
C ALA A 148 17.05 -5.56 0.15
N PHE A 149 17.68 -4.46 -0.26
CA PHE A 149 18.03 -4.18 -1.66
C PHE A 149 19.17 -5.04 -2.19
N GLN A 150 20.06 -5.52 -1.31
CA GLN A 150 21.30 -6.21 -1.68
C GLN A 150 21.17 -7.74 -1.72
N LYS A 151 19.96 -8.29 -1.57
CA LYS A 151 19.69 -9.73 -1.56
C LYS A 151 18.87 -10.13 -2.78
#